data_AF-A0A354M4V9-F1
#
_entry.id   AF-A0A354M4V9-F1
#
_cell.length_a   1.000
_cell.length_b   1.000
_cell.length_c   1.000
_cell.angle_alpha   90.00
_cell.angle_beta   90.00
_cell.angle_gamma   90.00
#
_symmetry.space_group_name_H-M   'P 1'
#
loop_
_entity.id
_entity.type
_entity.pdbx_description
1 polymer ?
#
loop_
_entity_poly.entity_id
_entity_poly.type
_entity_poly.pdbx_seq_one_letter_code
_entity_poly.pdbx_strand_id
1 'polypeptide(L)'
;MKNIKTYETRHGNLSTVVQVGNRNVRIRFISKDNVHGYYATTDVDLQRAIESDSGYGRKFYLLEETCSCDEKEIELKPIPYIKTWQNAKELLRKKPYSVPEYELSSPERIEKSAKKNGIVFPLLKSNL
;
A
#
# COMPACT_ATOMS: atom_id res chain seq x y z
N MET A 1 9.51 -3.42 19.83
CA MET A 1 8.61 -3.15 18.67
C MET A 1 7.70 -2.00 19.05
N LYS A 2 7.54 -0.98 18.20
CA LYS A 2 6.57 0.09 18.45
C LYS A 2 5.19 -0.44 18.05
N ASN A 3 4.29 -0.61 19.01
CA ASN A 3 2.91 -1.04 18.77
C ASN A 3 2.09 0.14 18.26
N ILE A 4 2.27 0.50 16.99
CA ILE A 4 1.47 1.55 16.36
C ILE A 4 0.11 0.99 16.01
N LYS A 5 -0.95 1.71 16.38
CA LYS A 5 -2.32 1.42 15.92
C LYS A 5 -2.81 2.56 15.03
N THR A 6 -3.46 2.20 13.94
CA THR A 6 -4.10 3.13 13.01
C THR A 6 -5.60 2.99 13.12
N TYR A 7 -6.29 4.11 13.21
CA TYR A 7 -7.74 4.19 13.27
C TYR A 7 -8.25 4.89 12.01
N GLU A 8 -9.38 4.42 11.49
CA GLU A 8 -10.02 4.97 10.30
C GLU A 8 -11.42 5.50 10.63
N THR A 9 -11.82 6.58 9.95
CA THR A 9 -13.19 7.07 9.87
C THR A 9 -13.65 7.17 8.42
N ARG A 10 -14.94 6.98 8.17
CA ARG A 10 -15.58 7.19 6.84
C ARG A 10 -16.26 8.55 6.70
N HIS A 11 -15.95 9.49 7.60
CA HIS A 11 -16.49 10.84 7.60
C HIS A 11 -15.53 11.87 6.98
N GLY A 12 -14.48 11.41 6.28
CA GLY A 12 -13.40 12.28 5.81
C GLY A 12 -12.61 12.84 6.99
N ASN A 13 -12.48 14.17 7.06
CA ASN A 13 -11.82 14.82 8.19
C ASN A 13 -12.72 14.78 9.43
N LEU A 14 -12.21 14.22 10.53
CA LEU A 14 -12.94 14.14 11.80
C LEU A 14 -12.06 14.66 12.93
N SER A 15 -12.61 15.52 13.79
CA SER A 15 -11.99 15.90 15.06
C SER A 15 -12.85 15.39 16.19
N THR A 16 -12.24 14.67 17.14
CA THR A 16 -12.92 14.21 18.37
C THR A 16 -12.01 14.39 19.58
N VAL A 17 -12.59 14.31 20.77
CA VAL A 17 -11.89 14.40 22.05
C VAL A 17 -12.09 13.09 22.77
N VAL A 18 -11.00 12.48 23.22
CA VAL A 18 -10.99 11.25 24.01
C VAL A 18 -10.43 11.54 25.39
N GLN A 19 -10.98 10.87 26.40
CA GLN A 19 -10.55 11.04 27.78
C GLN A 19 -9.45 10.03 28.12
N VAL A 20 -8.25 10.53 28.40
CA VAL A 20 -7.09 9.73 28.84
C VAL A 20 -6.85 10.01 30.31
N GLY A 21 -7.34 9.14 31.19
CA GLY A 21 -7.37 9.38 32.63
C GLY A 21 -8.18 10.64 32.97
N ASN A 22 -7.52 11.66 33.53
CA ASN A 22 -8.15 12.95 33.88
C ASN A 22 -7.90 14.05 32.83
N ARG A 23 -7.43 13.70 31.64
CA ARG A 23 -7.10 14.67 30.58
C ARG A 23 -7.95 14.43 29.33
N ASN A 24 -8.39 15.53 28.72
CA ASN A 24 -9.05 15.51 27.44
C ASN A 24 -8.01 15.69 26.32
N VAL A 25 -7.90 14.70 25.45
CA VAL A 25 -6.96 14.69 24.33
C VAL A 25 -7.75 14.82 23.03
N ARG A 26 -7.48 15.87 22.25
CA ARG A 26 -8.08 16.03 20.92
C ARG A 26 -7.30 15.20 19.91
N ILE A 27 -8.00 14.32 19.19
CA ILE A 27 -7.48 13.58 18.04
C ILE A 27 -8.11 14.09 16.75
N ARG A 28 -7.34 14.09 15.66
CA ARG A 28 -7.78 14.51 14.33
C ARG A 28 -7.45 13.44 13.31
N PHE A 29 -8.49 12.95 12.66
CA PHE A 29 -8.40 12.09 11.49
C PHE A 29 -8.23 12.98 10.26
N ILE A 30 -7.20 12.70 9.46
CA ILE A 30 -6.87 13.47 8.27
C ILE A 30 -7.21 12.63 7.04
N SER A 31 -7.97 13.22 6.12
CA SER A 31 -8.42 12.60 4.88
C SER A 31 -7.82 13.31 3.67
N LYS A 32 -7.43 12.53 2.65
CA LYS A 32 -6.94 13.03 1.36
C LYS A 32 -8.02 13.00 0.28
N ASP A 33 -8.92 12.02 0.36
CA ASP A 33 -10.01 11.78 -0.59
C ASP A 33 -11.34 12.38 -0.12
N ASN A 34 -11.38 13.03 1.05
CA ASN A 34 -12.56 13.52 1.76
C ASN A 34 -13.57 12.43 2.16
N VAL A 35 -13.18 11.17 2.10
CA VAL A 35 -14.03 10.02 2.45
C VAL A 35 -13.41 9.26 3.63
N HIS A 36 -12.13 8.90 3.53
CA HIS A 36 -11.42 8.12 4.53
C HIS A 36 -10.44 9.00 5.29
N GLY A 37 -10.63 9.10 6.60
CA GLY A 37 -9.74 9.84 7.51
C GLY A 37 -8.96 8.89 8.40
N TYR A 38 -7.67 9.18 8.60
CA TYR A 38 -6.79 8.30 9.37
C TYR A 38 -6.13 9.03 10.55
N TYR A 39 -5.97 8.30 11.66
CA TYR A 39 -5.20 8.73 12.81
C TYR A 39 -4.37 7.55 13.34
N ALA A 40 -3.07 7.74 13.50
CA ALA A 40 -2.18 6.70 14.02
C ALA A 40 -1.46 7.19 15.28
N THR A 41 -1.28 6.29 16.25
CA THR A 41 -0.56 6.59 17.49
C THR A 41 0.14 5.36 18.04
N THR A 42 1.27 5.57 18.71
CA THR A 42 2.01 4.55 19.48
C THR A 42 1.74 4.63 20.97
N ASP A 43 0.98 5.64 21.43
CA ASP A 43 0.67 5.85 22.84
C ASP A 43 -0.41 4.85 23.29
N VAL A 44 -0.02 3.93 24.18
CA VAL A 44 -0.87 2.82 24.64
C VAL A 44 -2.06 3.29 25.47
N ASP A 45 -1.88 4.33 26.29
CA ASP A 45 -2.97 4.86 27.12
C ASP A 45 -3.98 5.61 26.26
N LEU A 46 -3.49 6.34 25.25
CA LEU A 46 -4.35 6.95 24.25
C LEU A 46 -5.09 5.90 23.40
N GLN A 47 -4.42 4.81 23.00
CA GLN A 47 -5.07 3.70 22.29
C GLN A 47 -6.23 3.11 23.10
N ARG A 48 -6.00 2.81 24.38
CA ARG A 48 -7.04 2.30 25.29
C ARG A 48 -8.21 3.28 25.44
N ALA A 49 -7.91 4.57 25.55
CA ALA A 49 -8.93 5.62 25.63
C ALA A 49 -9.75 5.74 24.34
N ILE A 50 -9.09 5.67 23.18
CA ILE A 50 -9.76 5.67 21.87
C ILE A 50 -10.69 4.47 21.76
N GLU A 51 -10.23 3.27 22.12
CA GLU A 51 -11.02 2.03 22.03
C GLU A 51 -12.16 1.96 23.05
N SER A 52 -12.07 2.72 24.14
CA SER A 52 -13.12 2.84 25.16
C SER A 52 -14.09 4.01 24.90
N ASP A 53 -13.82 4.86 23.90
CA ASP A 53 -14.65 6.03 23.60
C ASP A 53 -16.00 5.62 23.00
N SER A 54 -17.05 6.38 23.31
CA SER A 54 -18.40 6.14 22.77
C SER A 54 -18.49 6.27 21.23
N GLY A 55 -17.55 6.96 20.60
CA GLY A 55 -17.44 7.09 19.16
C GLY A 55 -16.76 5.89 18.48
N TYR A 56 -16.04 5.06 19.23
CA TYR A 56 -15.37 3.87 18.70
C TYR A 56 -16.39 2.82 18.24
N GLY A 57 -16.16 2.22 17.08
CA GLY A 57 -17.09 1.29 16.42
C GLY A 57 -18.28 1.96 15.73
N ARG A 58 -18.48 3.27 15.92
CA ARG A 58 -19.58 4.04 15.27
C ARG A 58 -19.07 5.10 14.31
N LYS A 59 -18.18 5.97 14.77
CA LYS A 59 -17.62 7.10 14.00
C LYS A 59 -16.25 6.77 13.41
N PHE A 60 -15.47 5.99 14.15
CA PHE A 60 -14.16 5.51 13.75
C PHE A 60 -13.93 4.12 14.32
N TYR A 61 -13.02 3.37 13.71
CA TYR A 61 -12.73 1.99 14.05
C TYR A 61 -11.23 1.74 13.95
N LEU A 62 -10.73 0.71 14.65
CA LEU A 62 -9.37 0.24 14.45
C LEU A 62 -9.26 -0.27 13.01
N LEU A 63 -8.33 0.28 12.26
CA LEU A 63 -7.95 -0.29 10.98
C LEU A 63 -7.08 -1.50 11.33
N GLU A 64 -7.71 -2.67 11.42
CA GLU A 64 -6.95 -3.91 11.47
C GLU A 64 -6.02 -3.93 10.26
N GLU A 65 -4.75 -4.23 10.48
CA GLU A 65 -3.81 -4.51 9.39
C GLU A 65 -4.22 -5.82 8.71
N THR A 66 -5.37 -5.83 8.04
CA THR A 66 -5.53 -6.70 6.88
C THR A 66 -4.72 -6.04 5.75
N CYS A 67 -3.39 -6.02 5.91
CA CYS A 67 -2.55 -6.21 4.73
C CYS A 67 -2.70 -7.69 4.34
N SER A 68 -3.90 -8.05 3.88
CA SER A 68 -4.02 -8.83 2.66
C SER A 68 -3.76 -7.84 1.52
N CYS A 69 -2.56 -7.28 1.52
CA CYS A 69 -1.81 -7.22 0.32
C CYS A 69 -1.73 -8.71 -0.05
N ASP A 70 -2.69 -9.21 -0.84
CA ASP A 70 -2.39 -10.36 -1.68
C ASP A 70 -1.28 -9.84 -2.61
N GLU A 71 -0.05 -9.75 -2.10
CA GLU A 71 1.07 -10.28 -2.83
C GLU A 71 0.66 -11.72 -3.09
N LYS A 72 -0.17 -11.92 -4.13
CA LYS A 72 -0.02 -13.09 -4.95
C LYS A 72 1.47 -13.10 -5.18
N GLU A 73 2.15 -14.04 -4.53
CA GLU A 73 3.49 -14.40 -4.86
C GLU A 73 3.36 -14.91 -6.29
N ILE A 74 3.35 -13.98 -7.25
CA ILE A 74 3.29 -14.32 -8.65
C ILE A 74 4.62 -14.99 -8.85
N GLU A 75 4.63 -16.32 -8.94
CA GLU A 75 5.81 -17.09 -9.29
C GLU A 75 6.38 -16.49 -10.58
N LEU A 76 7.37 -15.62 -10.42
CA LEU A 76 7.92 -14.85 -11.53
C LEU A 76 8.66 -15.84 -12.41
N LYS A 77 8.15 -16.08 -13.62
CA LYS A 77 8.82 -16.95 -14.58
C LYS A 77 10.08 -16.24 -15.09
N PRO A 78 11.29 -16.76 -14.79
CA PRO A 78 12.50 -16.15 -15.32
C PRO A 78 12.59 -16.43 -16.82
N ILE A 79 12.94 -15.40 -17.59
CA ILE A 79 13.21 -15.53 -19.03
C ILE A 79 14.71 -15.35 -19.26
N PRO A 80 15.51 -16.45 -19.19
CA PRO A 80 16.97 -16.36 -19.17
C PRO A 80 17.60 -16.12 -20.55
N TYR A 81 16.85 -16.12 -21.65
CA TYR A 81 17.39 -15.88 -22.99
C TYR A 81 17.35 -14.40 -23.42
N ILE A 82 16.67 -13.53 -22.66
CA ILE A 82 16.58 -12.09 -22.94
C ILE A 82 17.78 -11.38 -22.31
N LYS A 83 18.68 -10.88 -23.17
CA LYS A 83 19.93 -10.20 -22.76
C LYS A 83 19.91 -8.70 -23.01
N THR A 84 18.91 -8.17 -23.71
CA THR A 84 18.78 -6.74 -24.04
C THR A 84 17.38 -6.20 -23.73
N TRP A 85 17.31 -4.91 -23.39
CA TRP A 85 16.04 -4.21 -23.14
C TRP A 85 15.13 -4.14 -24.37
N GLN A 86 15.71 -4.13 -25.57
CA GLN A 86 14.96 -4.18 -26.83
C GLN A 86 14.20 -5.50 -26.97
N ASN A 87 14.88 -6.64 -26.73
CA ASN A 87 14.24 -7.96 -26.80
C ASN A 87 13.16 -8.12 -25.72
N ALA A 88 13.37 -7.56 -24.52
CA ALA A 88 12.36 -7.52 -23.46
C ALA A 88 11.11 -6.72 -23.89
N LYS A 89 11.31 -5.56 -24.50
CA LYS A 89 10.23 -4.71 -25.04
C LYS A 89 9.43 -5.44 -26.12
N GLU A 90 10.09 -6.08 -27.07
CA GLU A 90 9.42 -6.85 -28.12
C GLU A 90 8.61 -8.03 -27.57
N LEU A 91 9.16 -8.74 -26.57
CA LEU A 91 8.48 -9.86 -25.91
C LEU A 91 7.20 -9.38 -25.21
N LEU A 92 7.26 -8.27 -24.48
CA LEU A 92 6.10 -7.70 -23.79
C LEU A 92 5.03 -7.15 -24.74
N ARG A 93 5.41 -6.70 -25.95
CA ARG A 93 4.45 -6.24 -26.98
C ARG A 93 3.68 -7.39 -27.63
N LYS A 94 4.24 -8.60 -27.65
CA LYS A 94 3.63 -9.78 -28.28
C LYS A 94 2.64 -10.46 -27.33
N LYS A 95 1.70 -11.23 -27.87
CA LYS A 95 0.85 -12.13 -27.07
C LYS A 95 1.74 -13.15 -26.35
N PRO A 96 1.45 -13.50 -25.08
CA PRO A 96 0.21 -13.23 -24.34
C PRO A 96 0.15 -11.87 -23.61
N TYR A 97 1.25 -11.11 -23.56
CA TYR A 97 1.38 -9.94 -22.67
C TYR A 97 0.76 -8.65 -23.23
N SER A 98 0.87 -8.43 -24.55
CA SER A 98 0.25 -7.30 -25.29
C SER A 98 0.39 -5.93 -24.60
N VAL A 99 1.54 -5.66 -23.97
CA VAL A 99 1.79 -4.42 -23.22
C VAL A 99 1.98 -3.25 -24.18
N PRO A 100 1.29 -2.12 -23.96
CA PRO A 100 1.37 -0.96 -24.85
C PRO A 100 2.71 -0.24 -24.74
N GLU A 101 3.13 0.38 -25.83
CA GLU A 101 4.48 0.96 -25.97
C GLU A 101 4.80 2.06 -24.95
N TYR A 102 3.81 2.83 -24.49
CA TYR A 102 4.02 3.87 -23.48
C TYR A 102 4.47 3.29 -22.13
N GLU A 103 4.08 2.05 -21.80
CA GLU A 103 4.52 1.32 -20.60
C GLU A 103 5.91 0.68 -20.76
N LEU A 104 6.51 0.76 -21.94
CA LEU A 104 7.82 0.17 -22.26
C LEU A 104 8.84 1.23 -22.67
N SER A 105 8.64 2.45 -22.18
CA SER A 105 9.42 3.65 -22.56
C SER A 105 10.75 3.79 -21.82
N SER A 106 10.96 3.04 -20.73
CA SER A 106 12.23 3.01 -19.99
C SER A 106 12.50 1.62 -19.41
N PRO A 107 13.78 1.28 -19.10
CA PRO A 107 14.14 0.01 -18.44
C PRO A 107 13.32 -0.28 -17.18
N GLU A 108 13.13 0.71 -16.31
CA GLU A 108 12.33 0.59 -15.08
C GLU A 108 10.87 0.24 -15.37
N ARG A 109 10.29 0.88 -16.40
CA ARG A 109 8.91 0.62 -16.81
C ARG A 109 8.77 -0.77 -17.44
N ILE A 110 9.74 -1.20 -18.23
CA ILE A 110 9.82 -2.57 -18.78
C ILE A 110 9.88 -3.60 -17.63
N GLU A 111 10.70 -3.38 -16.61
CA GLU A 111 10.78 -4.29 -15.46
C GLU A 111 9.48 -4.31 -14.66
N LYS A 112 8.86 -3.14 -14.43
CA LYS A 112 7.58 -3.03 -13.74
C LYS A 112 6.47 -3.76 -14.49
N SER A 113 6.38 -3.59 -15.80
CA SER A 113 5.39 -4.27 -16.63
C SER A 113 5.67 -5.78 -16.75
N ALA A 114 6.93 -6.20 -16.77
CA ALA A 114 7.33 -7.61 -16.69
C ALA A 114 6.84 -8.27 -15.38
N LYS A 115 7.11 -7.65 -14.23
CA LYS A 115 6.65 -8.16 -12.92
C LYS A 115 5.13 -8.24 -12.83
N LYS A 116 4.41 -7.23 -13.33
CA LYS A 116 2.94 -7.25 -13.42
C LYS A 116 2.40 -8.41 -14.25
N ASN A 117 3.17 -8.84 -15.26
CA ASN A 117 2.84 -9.96 -16.13
C ASN A 117 3.42 -11.31 -15.64
N GLY A 118 3.98 -11.35 -14.42
CA GLY A 118 4.52 -12.57 -13.82
C GLY A 118 5.82 -13.06 -14.44
N ILE A 119 6.62 -12.18 -15.04
CA ILE A 119 7.91 -12.53 -15.65
C ILE A 119 9.05 -11.65 -15.10
N VAL A 120 10.26 -12.18 -15.14
CA VAL A 120 11.47 -11.44 -14.77
C VAL A 120 12.61 -11.70 -15.75
N PHE A 121 13.43 -10.67 -16.00
CA PHE A 121 14.60 -10.76 -16.88
C PHE A 121 15.88 -10.77 -16.05
N PRO A 122 16.36 -11.94 -15.60
CA PRO A 122 17.51 -12.03 -14.69
C PRO A 122 18.80 -11.47 -15.30
N LEU A 123 18.99 -11.62 -16.62
CA LEU A 123 20.21 -11.17 -17.30
C LEU A 123 20.27 -9.66 -17.56
N LEU A 124 19.16 -8.92 -17.41
CA LEU A 124 19.14 -7.46 -17.58
C LEU A 124 19.58 -6.71 -16.32
N LYS A 125 19.48 -7.36 -15.15
CA LYS A 125 19.90 -6.79 -13.86
C LYS A 125 21.41 -6.77 -13.65
N SER A 126 22.18 -7.53 -14.43
CA SER A 126 23.62 -7.70 -14.23
C SER A 126 24.50 -6.65 -14.92
N ASN A 127 23.92 -5.57 -15.47
CA ASN A 127 24.69 -4.49 -16.12
C ASN A 127 24.45 -3.09 -15.49
N LEU A 128 24.14 -3.05 -14.19
CA LEU A 128 24.15 -1.83 -13.39
C LEU A 128 25.44 -1.75 -12.57
#